data_AF-A0A352JQ36-F1
#
_entry.id   AF-A0A352JQ36-F1
#
_cell.length_a   1.000
_cell.length_b   1.000
_cell.length_c   1.000
_cell.angle_alpha   90.00
_cell.angle_beta   90.00
_cell.angle_gamma   90.00
#
_symmetry.space_group_name_H-M   'P 1'
#
loop_
_entity.id
_entity.type
_entity.pdbx_description
1 polymer ?
#
loop_
_entity_poly.entity_id
_entity_poly.type
_entity_poly.pdbx_seq_one_letter_code
_entity_poly.pdbx_strand_id
1 'polypeptide(L)'
;ELALPFLRADLPASVVGDLWSLSQRIHSPLAIRSSSLFEDAMHEPFAGVYETKMIPNNQFDAEARFRSLVEAIKFVYASTFFKAAKEYIKTTGQSVENERMAVIIQEIVGNRFGDRFYPHISGVARSYNFYRMGNAKPEDGVVNLALGLGKTVVDGGKTWNYSPAYPNAIPPYKNLNDMIKSTQTDFWAVNMGKTPEYNPMKETEYLINVKLQDAEKDEVLENLVS
;
A
#
# COMPACT_ATOMS: atom_id res chain seq x y z
N GLU A 1 6.65 -14.44 17.78
CA GLU A 1 7.92 -15.11 18.11
C GLU A 1 8.90 -15.08 16.93
N LEU A 2 8.59 -15.67 15.78
CA LEU A 2 9.53 -15.72 14.62
C LEU A 2 9.76 -14.39 13.86
N ALA A 3 8.87 -13.40 13.94
CA ALA A 3 9.06 -12.13 13.22
C ALA A 3 10.27 -11.30 13.71
N LEU A 4 10.55 -11.30 15.01
CA LEU A 4 11.67 -10.54 15.59
C LEU A 4 13.05 -11.04 15.13
N PRO A 5 13.30 -12.37 15.07
CA PRO A 5 14.49 -12.92 14.44
C PRO A 5 14.76 -12.40 13.03
N PHE A 6 13.73 -12.29 12.16
CA PHE A 6 13.91 -11.78 10.80
C PHE A 6 14.39 -10.33 10.76
N LEU A 7 13.89 -9.47 11.66
CA LEU A 7 14.37 -8.09 11.76
C LEU A 7 15.82 -7.98 12.23
N ARG A 8 16.27 -8.94 13.06
CA ARG A 8 17.64 -8.97 13.59
C ARG A 8 18.64 -9.69 12.69
N ALA A 9 18.16 -10.56 11.80
CA ALA A 9 19.00 -11.33 10.90
C ALA A 9 19.70 -10.42 9.88
N ASP A 10 20.90 -10.79 9.47
CA ASP A 10 21.61 -10.09 8.40
C ASP A 10 21.17 -10.61 7.03
N LEU A 11 21.17 -9.70 6.05
CA LEU A 11 20.94 -10.09 4.65
C LEU A 11 22.21 -10.74 4.07
N PRO A 12 22.09 -11.67 3.12
CA PRO A 12 23.24 -12.28 2.47
C PRO A 12 24.15 -11.22 1.84
N ALA A 13 25.47 -11.38 2.01
CA ALA A 13 26.47 -10.43 1.50
C ALA A 13 26.38 -10.20 -0.02
N SER A 14 25.92 -11.21 -0.78
CA SER A 14 25.71 -11.12 -2.22
C SER A 14 24.67 -10.06 -2.61
N VAL A 15 23.65 -9.83 -1.78
CA VAL A 15 22.56 -8.88 -2.06
C VAL A 15 22.85 -7.50 -1.47
N VAL A 16 23.60 -7.46 -0.36
CA VAL A 16 23.94 -6.21 0.34
C VAL A 16 24.65 -5.20 -0.56
N GLY A 17 25.59 -5.64 -1.40
CA GLY A 17 26.31 -4.76 -2.33
C GLY A 17 25.39 -4.08 -3.35
N ASP A 18 24.43 -4.83 -3.90
CA ASP A 18 23.46 -4.32 -4.87
C ASP A 18 22.48 -3.33 -4.21
N LEU A 19 22.00 -3.65 -3.01
CA LEU A 19 21.13 -2.75 -2.23
C LEU A 19 21.84 -1.46 -1.83
N TRP A 20 23.12 -1.54 -1.48
CA TRP A 20 23.95 -0.37 -1.22
C TRP A 20 24.04 0.52 -2.47
N SER A 21 24.39 -0.07 -3.60
CA SER A 21 24.44 0.63 -4.88
C SER A 21 23.10 1.26 -5.27
N LEU A 22 21.97 0.60 -4.97
CA LEU A 22 20.63 1.16 -5.18
C LEU A 22 20.39 2.40 -4.32
N SER A 23 20.70 2.33 -3.03
CA SER A 23 20.50 3.41 -2.05
C SER A 23 21.30 4.68 -2.36
N GLN A 24 22.43 4.55 -3.07
CA GLN A 24 23.23 5.68 -3.53
C GLN A 24 22.60 6.42 -4.70
N ARG A 25 21.81 5.73 -5.54
CA ARG A 25 21.27 6.29 -6.79
C ARG A 25 19.85 6.81 -6.61
N ILE A 26 19.01 6.07 -5.89
CA ILE A 26 17.59 6.38 -5.75
C ILE A 26 17.34 7.23 -4.51
N HIS A 27 16.66 8.36 -4.73
CA HIS A 27 16.31 9.35 -3.69
C HIS A 27 14.80 9.61 -3.61
N SER A 28 14.02 8.94 -4.47
CA SER A 28 12.56 8.97 -4.45
C SER A 28 12.04 7.97 -3.41
N PRO A 29 10.82 8.20 -2.87
CA PRO A 29 10.18 7.25 -1.97
C PRO A 29 10.03 5.87 -2.60
N LEU A 30 10.23 4.83 -1.79
CA LEU A 30 10.23 3.44 -2.23
C LEU A 30 9.12 2.64 -1.54
N ALA A 31 8.42 1.81 -2.31
CA ALA A 31 7.57 0.75 -1.82
C ALA A 31 8.32 -0.59 -1.93
N ILE A 32 8.47 -1.26 -0.79
CA ILE A 32 9.05 -2.60 -0.67
C ILE A 32 7.87 -3.55 -0.46
N ARG A 33 7.59 -4.40 -1.44
CA ARG A 33 6.39 -5.22 -1.51
C ARG A 33 6.71 -6.71 -1.40
N SER A 34 5.81 -7.44 -0.76
CA SER A 34 5.75 -8.89 -0.87
C SER A 34 5.41 -9.29 -2.31
N SER A 35 6.01 -10.39 -2.75
CA SER A 35 5.65 -11.11 -3.96
C SER A 35 5.84 -12.59 -3.65
N SER A 36 4.81 -13.16 -3.03
CA SER A 36 4.81 -14.54 -2.54
C SER A 36 4.30 -15.50 -3.61
N LEU A 37 4.76 -16.75 -3.55
CA LEU A 37 4.28 -17.80 -4.44
C LEU A 37 2.81 -18.15 -4.15
N PHE A 38 2.37 -18.02 -2.89
CA PHE A 38 0.98 -18.25 -2.52
C PHE A 38 0.04 -17.11 -2.93
N GLU A 39 0.54 -15.88 -3.08
CA GLU A 39 -0.25 -14.75 -3.62
C GLU A 39 -0.71 -15.00 -5.07
N ASP A 40 0.04 -15.79 -5.83
CA ASP A 40 -0.25 -16.17 -7.22
C ASP A 40 -1.11 -17.46 -7.34
N ALA A 41 -1.46 -18.10 -6.23
CA ALA A 41 -2.24 -19.34 -6.25
C ALA A 41 -3.71 -19.04 -6.66
N MET A 42 -4.10 -19.48 -7.85
CA MET A 42 -5.44 -19.23 -8.42
C MET A 42 -6.62 -19.72 -7.57
N HIS A 43 -6.39 -20.65 -6.64
CA HIS A 43 -7.44 -21.28 -5.84
C HIS A 43 -7.56 -20.72 -4.42
N GLU A 44 -6.55 -20.00 -3.92
CA GLU A 44 -6.53 -19.44 -2.57
C GLU A 44 -5.92 -18.03 -2.64
N PRO A 45 -6.72 -16.95 -2.62
CA PRO A 45 -6.20 -15.61 -2.81
C PRO A 45 -5.50 -15.10 -1.54
N PHE A 46 -4.18 -15.29 -1.45
CA PHE A 46 -3.32 -14.68 -0.42
C PHE A 46 -3.05 -13.19 -0.66
N ALA A 47 -3.62 -12.59 -1.72
CA ALA A 47 -3.44 -11.19 -2.04
C ALA A 47 -3.87 -10.28 -0.86
N GLY A 48 -2.93 -9.50 -0.34
CA GLY A 48 -3.15 -8.60 0.80
C GLY A 48 -2.96 -9.25 2.18
N VAL A 49 -2.46 -10.48 2.25
CA VAL A 49 -2.12 -11.16 3.52
C VAL A 49 -0.74 -10.74 4.04
N TYR A 50 0.19 -10.45 3.12
CA TYR A 50 1.53 -9.98 3.45
C TYR A 50 1.64 -8.46 3.32
N GLU A 51 2.59 -7.90 4.05
CA GLU A 51 2.68 -6.46 4.24
C GLU A 51 3.61 -5.79 3.21
N THR A 52 3.32 -4.53 2.90
CA THR A 52 4.19 -3.66 2.12
C THR A 52 4.76 -2.58 3.04
N LYS A 53 6.05 -2.28 2.94
CA LYS A 53 6.66 -1.15 3.65
C LYS A 53 6.98 -0.04 2.67
N MET A 54 6.43 1.15 2.92
CA MET A 54 6.80 2.36 2.19
C MET A 54 7.80 3.17 3.01
N ILE A 55 8.86 3.65 2.37
CA ILE A 55 9.90 4.48 3.00
C ILE A 55 10.08 5.79 2.22
N PRO A 56 10.38 6.91 2.89
CA PRO A 56 10.50 8.21 2.24
C PRO A 56 11.79 8.33 1.42
N ASN A 57 12.84 7.61 1.84
CA ASN A 57 14.12 7.51 1.14
C ASN A 57 14.74 8.89 0.79
N ASN A 58 14.46 9.90 1.61
CA ASN A 58 14.82 11.31 1.40
C ASN A 58 15.92 11.79 2.35
N GLN A 59 16.52 10.88 3.12
CA GLN A 59 17.67 11.19 3.97
C GLN A 59 18.86 11.60 3.11
N PHE A 60 19.63 12.59 3.57
CA PHE A 60 20.79 13.08 2.83
C PHE A 60 21.89 12.02 2.67
N ASP A 61 22.16 11.31 3.76
CA ASP A 61 23.17 10.28 3.83
C ASP A 61 22.68 8.93 3.23
N ALA A 62 23.55 8.29 2.44
CA ALA A 62 23.25 7.03 1.77
C ALA A 62 23.19 5.86 2.77
N GLU A 63 23.95 5.91 3.87
CA GLU A 63 23.90 4.88 4.93
C GLU A 63 22.54 4.85 5.62
N ALA A 64 21.95 6.00 5.91
CA ALA A 64 20.61 6.10 6.46
C ALA A 64 19.55 5.54 5.50
N ARG A 65 19.63 5.88 4.20
CA ARG A 65 18.72 5.33 3.18
C ARG A 65 18.87 3.81 3.04
N PHE A 66 20.10 3.34 2.98
CA PHE A 66 20.42 1.91 2.92
C PHE A 66 19.86 1.16 4.12
N ARG A 67 20.05 1.68 5.33
CA ARG A 67 19.50 1.06 6.55
C ARG A 67 17.98 0.97 6.49
N SER A 68 17.28 2.05 6.13
CA SER A 68 15.82 2.03 5.98
C SER A 68 15.34 1.04 4.91
N LEU A 69 16.07 0.92 3.79
CA LEU A 69 15.76 -0.07 2.75
C LEU A 69 15.92 -1.50 3.26
N VAL A 70 17.03 -1.80 3.92
CA VAL A 70 17.30 -3.13 4.49
C VAL A 70 16.26 -3.49 5.56
N GLU A 71 15.92 -2.55 6.45
CA GLU A 71 14.89 -2.73 7.46
C GLU A 71 13.51 -2.98 6.83
N ALA A 72 13.16 -2.26 5.77
CA ALA A 72 11.92 -2.47 5.03
C ALA A 72 11.85 -3.86 4.38
N ILE A 73 12.95 -4.34 3.79
CA ILE A 73 13.05 -5.70 3.22
C ILE A 73 12.88 -6.76 4.31
N LYS A 74 13.58 -6.61 5.44
CA LYS A 74 13.45 -7.52 6.59
C LYS A 74 12.03 -7.52 7.15
N PHE A 75 11.36 -6.36 7.19
CA PHE A 75 9.96 -6.26 7.59
C PHE A 75 9.04 -7.05 6.67
N VAL A 76 9.21 -6.95 5.34
CA VAL A 76 8.40 -7.73 4.38
C VAL A 76 8.59 -9.23 4.61
N TYR A 77 9.83 -9.71 4.80
CA TYR A 77 10.04 -11.12 5.17
C TYR A 77 9.41 -11.48 6.51
N ALA A 78 9.55 -10.64 7.53
CA ALA A 78 8.95 -10.85 8.84
C ALA A 78 7.42 -10.90 8.81
N SER A 79 6.78 -10.20 7.86
CA SER A 79 5.32 -10.14 7.70
C SER A 79 4.69 -11.51 7.46
N THR A 80 5.42 -12.45 6.83
CA THR A 80 4.98 -13.84 6.64
C THR A 80 4.71 -14.57 7.97
N PHE A 81 5.31 -14.09 9.07
CA PHE A 81 5.16 -14.66 10.40
C PHE A 81 4.26 -13.81 11.32
N PHE A 82 3.58 -12.80 10.80
CA PHE A 82 2.61 -12.00 11.55
C PHE A 82 1.36 -12.83 11.84
N LYS A 83 0.57 -12.36 12.81
CA LYS A 83 -0.60 -13.08 13.29
C LYS A 83 -1.62 -13.33 12.17
N ALA A 84 -1.95 -12.29 11.40
CA ALA A 84 -2.89 -12.37 10.28
C ALA A 84 -2.44 -13.39 9.21
N ALA A 85 -1.17 -13.30 8.78
CA ALA A 85 -0.60 -14.25 7.82
C ALA A 85 -0.64 -15.70 8.32
N LYS A 86 -0.29 -15.95 9.58
CA LYS A 86 -0.34 -17.29 10.18
C LYS A 86 -1.75 -17.84 10.30
N GLU A 87 -2.71 -17.00 10.68
CA GLU A 87 -4.12 -17.40 10.77
C GLU A 87 -4.64 -17.79 9.40
N TYR A 88 -4.31 -17.00 8.37
CA TYR A 88 -4.72 -17.28 7.00
C TYR A 88 -4.07 -18.55 6.41
N ILE A 89 -2.77 -18.76 6.62
CA ILE A 89 -2.07 -19.99 6.18
C ILE A 89 -2.68 -21.23 6.86
N LYS A 90 -3.05 -21.13 8.14
CA LYS A 90 -3.72 -22.24 8.84
C LYS A 90 -5.09 -22.57 8.24
N THR A 91 -5.85 -21.57 7.82
CA THR A 91 -7.20 -21.79 7.24
C THR A 91 -7.16 -22.45 5.87
N THR A 92 -6.09 -22.26 5.10
CA THR A 92 -5.92 -22.85 3.75
C THR A 92 -5.32 -24.26 3.79
N GLY A 93 -4.94 -24.77 4.96
CA GLY A 93 -4.29 -26.07 5.12
C GLY A 93 -2.84 -26.12 4.58
N GLN A 94 -2.27 -24.98 4.22
CA GLN A 94 -0.89 -24.88 3.75
C GLN A 94 0.11 -24.77 4.92
N SER A 95 1.38 -25.03 4.64
CA SER A 95 2.47 -24.83 5.60
C SER A 95 3.30 -23.61 5.23
N VAL A 96 3.65 -22.82 6.24
CA VAL A 96 4.56 -21.66 6.10
C VAL A 96 5.92 -22.08 5.52
N GLU A 97 6.35 -23.32 5.75
CA GLU A 97 7.64 -23.84 5.25
C GLU A 97 7.74 -23.92 3.73
N ASN A 98 6.58 -24.00 3.05
CA ASN A 98 6.49 -24.06 1.60
C ASN A 98 6.40 -22.66 0.96
N GLU A 99 6.25 -21.60 1.75
CA GLU A 99 6.19 -20.24 1.24
C GLU A 99 7.57 -19.80 0.72
N ARG A 100 7.56 -19.13 -0.44
CA ARG A 100 8.74 -18.54 -1.08
C ARG A 100 8.40 -17.10 -1.43
N MET A 101 9.09 -16.19 -0.77
CA MET A 101 8.86 -14.76 -0.90
C MET A 101 9.97 -14.11 -1.73
N ALA A 102 9.61 -13.54 -2.88
CA ALA A 102 10.40 -12.50 -3.52
C ALA A 102 10.03 -11.14 -2.91
N VAL A 103 10.94 -10.16 -3.04
CA VAL A 103 10.71 -8.78 -2.59
C VAL A 103 10.88 -7.85 -3.77
N ILE A 104 9.85 -7.04 -4.04
CA ILE A 104 9.87 -6.05 -5.11
C ILE A 104 10.19 -4.68 -4.49
N ILE A 105 11.20 -4.00 -5.03
CA ILE A 105 11.54 -2.63 -4.67
C ILE A 105 11.11 -1.74 -5.83
N GLN A 106 10.21 -0.79 -5.57
CA GLN A 106 9.64 0.07 -6.60
C GLN A 106 9.55 1.52 -6.12
N GLU A 107 9.87 2.47 -7.00
CA GLU A 107 9.60 3.89 -6.74
C GLU A 107 8.08 4.14 -6.61
N ILE A 108 7.71 4.90 -5.59
CA ILE A 108 6.31 5.27 -5.38
C ILE A 108 5.92 6.34 -6.39
N VAL A 109 4.81 6.09 -7.10
CA VAL A 109 4.23 7.08 -8.00
C VAL A 109 3.53 8.16 -7.17
N GLY A 110 3.90 9.41 -7.38
CA GLY A 110 3.29 10.56 -6.72
C GLY A 110 4.12 11.83 -6.86
N ASN A 111 3.62 12.90 -6.25
CA ASN A 111 4.28 14.20 -6.18
C ASN A 111 4.56 14.56 -4.73
N ARG A 112 5.58 15.40 -4.51
CA ARG A 112 5.91 15.94 -3.19
C ARG A 112 5.19 17.27 -2.97
N PHE A 113 4.47 17.37 -1.86
CA PHE A 113 3.80 18.57 -1.38
C PHE A 113 4.31 18.88 0.04
N GLY A 114 5.37 19.68 0.12
CA GLY A 114 6.07 19.95 1.38
C GLY A 114 6.58 18.66 2.04
N ASP A 115 5.99 18.31 3.18
CA ASP A 115 6.32 17.12 3.97
C ASP A 115 5.45 15.90 3.63
N ARG A 116 4.69 15.93 2.55
CA ARG A 116 3.82 14.85 2.08
C ARG A 116 4.25 14.38 0.70
N PHE A 117 4.17 13.08 0.43
CA PHE A 117 4.33 12.54 -0.92
C PHE A 117 3.22 11.53 -1.22
N TYR A 118 2.43 11.79 -2.27
CA TYR A 118 1.29 10.96 -2.65
C TYR A 118 0.85 11.19 -4.11
N PRO A 119 0.19 10.22 -4.76
CA PRO A 119 -0.44 10.42 -6.05
C PRO A 119 -1.80 11.11 -5.89
N HIS A 120 -2.23 11.87 -6.91
CA HIS A 120 -3.53 12.55 -6.86
C HIS A 120 -4.69 11.55 -6.73
N ILE A 121 -4.63 10.43 -7.44
CA ILE A 121 -5.58 9.33 -7.31
C ILE A 121 -4.81 8.01 -7.28
N SER A 122 -5.30 7.07 -6.50
CA SER A 122 -4.98 5.66 -6.58
C SER A 122 -6.27 4.84 -6.66
N GLY A 123 -6.17 3.58 -7.08
CA GLY A 123 -7.34 2.74 -7.22
C GLY A 123 -7.07 1.28 -7.48
N VAL A 124 -8.11 0.48 -7.35
CA VAL A 124 -8.14 -0.94 -7.73
C VAL A 124 -9.29 -1.14 -8.70
N ALA A 125 -8.97 -1.69 -9.87
CA ALA A 125 -9.96 -2.09 -10.88
C ALA A 125 -10.06 -3.62 -10.93
N ARG A 126 -11.29 -4.13 -10.99
CA ARG A 126 -11.59 -5.56 -11.18
C ARG A 126 -12.42 -5.70 -12.44
N SER A 127 -12.02 -6.59 -13.34
CA SER A 127 -12.75 -6.89 -14.59
C SER A 127 -14.05 -7.66 -14.36
N TYR A 128 -14.23 -8.23 -13.16
CA TYR A 128 -15.44 -8.95 -12.79
C TYR A 128 -15.96 -8.46 -11.44
N ASN A 129 -17.22 -8.04 -11.39
CA ASN A 129 -17.88 -7.56 -10.18
C ASN A 129 -18.99 -8.52 -9.72
N PHE A 130 -18.73 -9.28 -8.65
CA PHE A 130 -19.72 -10.16 -8.03
C PHE A 130 -20.87 -9.39 -7.33
N TYR A 131 -20.67 -8.11 -7.00
CA TYR A 131 -21.61 -7.26 -6.28
C TYR A 131 -22.08 -6.09 -7.17
N ARG A 132 -23.00 -6.41 -8.08
CA ARG A 132 -23.51 -5.49 -9.10
C ARG A 132 -24.20 -4.27 -8.46
N MET A 133 -24.02 -3.12 -9.10
CA MET A 133 -24.67 -1.87 -8.74
C MET A 133 -25.54 -1.41 -9.90
N GLY A 134 -26.81 -1.09 -9.65
CA GLY A 134 -27.74 -0.62 -10.68
C GLY A 134 -27.88 -1.61 -11.85
N ASN A 135 -27.66 -1.12 -13.08
CA ASN A 135 -27.79 -1.90 -14.31
C ASN A 135 -26.49 -2.61 -14.75
N ALA A 136 -25.40 -2.47 -13.99
CA ALA A 136 -24.12 -3.06 -14.36
C ALA A 136 -24.16 -4.59 -14.30
N LYS A 137 -23.63 -5.24 -15.33
CA LYS A 137 -23.36 -6.68 -15.36
C LYS A 137 -22.05 -6.97 -14.63
N PRO A 138 -21.81 -8.20 -14.17
CA PRO A 138 -20.54 -8.57 -13.57
C PRO A 138 -19.34 -8.28 -14.47
N GLU A 139 -19.50 -8.54 -15.76
CA GLU A 139 -18.45 -8.39 -16.78
C GLU A 139 -18.14 -6.92 -17.10
N ASP A 140 -18.97 -5.99 -16.65
CA ASP A 140 -18.73 -4.55 -16.79
C ASP A 140 -17.69 -4.03 -15.78
N GLY A 141 -17.25 -4.89 -14.86
CA GLY A 141 -16.22 -4.60 -13.88
C GLY A 141 -16.59 -3.54 -12.84
N VAL A 142 -15.64 -3.25 -11.97
CA VAL A 142 -15.75 -2.23 -10.93
C VAL A 142 -14.40 -1.58 -10.67
N VAL A 143 -14.40 -0.28 -10.47
CA VAL A 143 -13.23 0.51 -10.09
C VAL A 143 -13.51 1.15 -8.74
N ASN A 144 -12.55 1.04 -7.83
CA ASN A 144 -12.54 1.72 -6.53
C ASN A 144 -11.40 2.73 -6.56
N LEU A 145 -11.71 4.00 -6.40
CA LEU A 145 -10.73 5.10 -6.39
C LEU A 145 -10.64 5.73 -5.00
N ALA A 146 -9.46 6.24 -4.67
CA ALA A 146 -9.22 7.09 -3.52
C ALA A 146 -8.20 8.18 -3.85
N LEU A 147 -8.34 9.34 -3.22
CA LEU A 147 -7.28 10.33 -3.13
C LEU A 147 -6.11 9.75 -2.31
N GLY A 148 -4.88 10.08 -2.70
CA GLY A 148 -3.68 9.67 -2.00
C GLY A 148 -3.23 8.24 -2.32
N LEU A 149 -2.42 7.66 -1.44
CA LEU A 149 -1.87 6.31 -1.63
C LEU A 149 -2.98 5.25 -1.65
N GLY A 150 -2.76 4.19 -2.45
CA GLY A 150 -3.70 3.07 -2.64
C GLY A 150 -4.05 2.29 -1.38
N LYS A 151 -3.33 2.52 -0.28
CA LYS A 151 -3.62 1.95 1.03
C LYS A 151 -5.06 2.18 1.47
N THR A 152 -5.66 3.34 1.14
CA THR A 152 -7.07 3.60 1.44
C THR A 152 -8.00 2.55 0.84
N VAL A 153 -7.73 2.12 -0.40
CA VAL A 153 -8.54 1.11 -1.09
C VAL A 153 -8.26 -0.29 -0.54
N VAL A 154 -6.98 -0.60 -0.29
CA VAL A 154 -6.53 -1.91 0.22
C VAL A 154 -7.09 -2.17 1.63
N ASP A 155 -7.06 -1.17 2.50
CA ASP A 155 -7.55 -1.27 3.89
C ASP A 155 -9.10 -1.24 3.98
N GLY A 156 -9.81 -1.15 2.85
CA GLY A 156 -11.27 -1.06 2.83
C GLY A 156 -11.81 0.28 3.37
N GLY A 157 -11.02 1.35 3.23
CA GLY A 157 -11.41 2.70 3.58
C GLY A 157 -12.49 3.29 2.68
N LYS A 158 -12.78 4.57 2.88
CA LYS A 158 -13.78 5.30 2.08
C LYS A 158 -13.24 5.54 0.67
N THR A 159 -13.96 5.03 -0.31
CA THR A 159 -13.57 5.01 -1.73
C THR A 159 -14.73 5.41 -2.62
N TRP A 160 -14.41 5.97 -3.79
CA TRP A 160 -15.37 6.23 -4.85
C TRP A 160 -15.44 5.03 -5.80
N ASN A 161 -16.62 4.42 -5.90
CA ASN A 161 -16.80 3.16 -6.61
C ASN A 161 -17.75 3.33 -7.79
N TYR A 162 -17.32 2.93 -8.97
CA TYR A 162 -18.13 2.98 -10.19
C TYR A 162 -17.84 1.80 -11.11
N SER A 163 -18.74 1.54 -12.06
CA SER A 163 -18.49 0.58 -13.14
C SER A 163 -17.97 1.33 -14.37
N PRO A 164 -16.86 0.91 -14.99
CA PRO A 164 -16.35 1.52 -16.22
C PRO A 164 -17.37 1.65 -17.36
N ALA A 165 -18.31 0.71 -17.48
CA ALA A 165 -19.38 0.79 -18.48
C ALA A 165 -20.45 1.85 -18.16
N TYR A 166 -20.56 2.24 -16.88
CA TYR A 166 -21.53 3.19 -16.37
C TYR A 166 -20.88 4.21 -15.42
N PRO A 167 -19.93 5.04 -15.89
CA PRO A 167 -19.14 5.91 -15.03
C PRO A 167 -19.96 7.02 -14.36
N ASN A 168 -21.05 7.43 -15.00
CA ASN A 168 -21.96 8.47 -14.48
C ASN A 168 -23.10 7.89 -13.63
N ALA A 169 -23.11 6.58 -13.38
CA ALA A 169 -24.12 5.98 -12.52
C ALA A 169 -23.92 6.45 -11.07
N ILE A 170 -24.97 7.01 -10.49
CA ILE A 170 -24.94 7.49 -9.10
C ILE A 170 -24.81 6.28 -8.18
N PRO A 171 -23.80 6.23 -7.29
CA PRO A 171 -23.69 5.14 -6.32
C PRO A 171 -24.95 5.10 -5.44
N PRO A 172 -25.45 3.91 -5.06
CA PRO A 172 -26.70 3.78 -4.33
C PRO A 172 -26.54 4.19 -2.86
N TYR A 173 -26.59 5.50 -2.59
CA TYR A 173 -26.75 6.04 -1.24
C TYR A 173 -28.23 6.06 -0.87
N LYS A 174 -28.58 5.61 0.34
CA LYS A 174 -29.99 5.60 0.77
C LYS A 174 -30.54 7.01 1.03
N ASN A 175 -29.67 7.94 1.42
CA ASN A 175 -29.98 9.34 1.71
C ASN A 175 -28.69 10.19 1.71
N LEU A 176 -28.84 11.52 1.80
CA LEU A 176 -27.72 12.46 1.82
C LEU A 176 -26.75 12.25 2.99
N ASN A 177 -27.24 11.86 4.17
CA ASN A 177 -26.40 11.61 5.32
C ASN A 177 -25.49 10.39 5.10
N ASP A 178 -26.00 9.35 4.43
CA ASP A 178 -25.21 8.18 4.07
C ASP A 178 -24.13 8.53 3.05
N MET A 179 -24.45 9.39 2.07
CA MET A 179 -23.46 9.91 1.13
C MET A 179 -22.31 10.62 1.86
N ILE A 180 -22.62 11.60 2.73
CA ILE A 180 -21.61 12.36 3.47
C ILE A 180 -20.74 11.43 4.35
N LYS A 181 -21.35 10.44 4.99
CA LYS A 181 -20.62 9.47 5.82
C LYS A 181 -19.67 8.60 5.00
N SER A 182 -20.07 8.24 3.79
CA SER A 182 -19.28 7.41 2.88
C SER A 182 -18.25 8.19 2.06
N THR A 183 -18.31 9.52 2.04
CA THR A 183 -17.31 10.36 1.36
C THR A 183 -15.97 10.35 2.09
N GLN A 184 -14.89 10.22 1.31
CA GLN A 184 -13.52 10.29 1.80
C GLN A 184 -13.21 11.66 2.43
N THR A 185 -12.69 11.65 3.66
CA THR A 185 -12.34 12.86 4.43
C THR A 185 -10.84 12.97 4.72
N ASP A 186 -10.12 11.88 4.47
CA ASP A 186 -8.72 11.72 4.76
C ASP A 186 -8.09 10.73 3.79
N PHE A 187 -6.76 10.81 3.66
CA PHE A 187 -5.99 10.01 2.74
C PHE A 187 -4.61 9.70 3.29
N TRP A 188 -3.97 8.68 2.73
CA TRP A 188 -2.61 8.30 3.10
C TRP A 188 -1.58 8.99 2.22
N ALA A 189 -0.49 9.45 2.83
CA ALA A 189 0.70 9.96 2.17
C ALA A 189 1.98 9.42 2.84
N VAL A 190 3.08 9.39 2.09
CA VAL A 190 4.40 9.15 2.67
C VAL A 190 4.87 10.42 3.38
N ASN A 191 5.32 10.27 4.62
CA ASN A 191 5.88 11.36 5.41
C ASN A 191 7.29 11.70 4.93
N MET A 192 7.44 12.89 4.35
CA MET A 192 8.71 13.44 3.88
C MET A 192 9.33 14.43 4.89
N GLY A 193 8.66 14.69 6.00
CA GLY A 193 9.10 15.63 7.04
C GLY A 193 9.95 14.96 8.11
N LYS A 194 9.60 15.22 9.37
CA LYS A 194 10.35 14.68 10.52
C LYS A 194 10.27 13.15 10.57
N THR A 195 11.42 12.52 10.78
CA THR A 195 11.51 11.08 11.01
C THR A 195 10.61 10.67 12.18
N PRO A 196 9.71 9.69 11.98
CA PRO A 196 8.82 9.19 13.02
C PRO A 196 9.61 8.48 14.14
N GLU A 197 8.92 8.16 15.23
CA GLU A 197 9.47 7.26 16.24
C GLU A 197 9.78 5.90 15.63
N TYR A 198 10.99 5.39 15.87
CA TYR A 198 11.46 4.14 15.29
C TYR A 198 10.58 2.97 15.71
N ASN A 199 9.90 2.37 14.74
CA ASN A 199 9.04 1.21 14.93
C ASN A 199 9.08 0.32 13.68
N PRO A 200 10.11 -0.54 13.55
CA PRO A 200 10.35 -1.32 12.34
C PRO A 200 9.22 -2.32 12.05
N MET A 201 8.46 -2.71 13.09
CA MET A 201 7.32 -3.64 12.99
C MET A 201 6.02 -2.98 12.55
N LYS A 202 5.97 -1.66 12.41
CA LYS A 202 4.75 -0.94 12.00
C LYS A 202 4.78 -0.68 10.50
N GLU A 203 3.88 -1.28 9.73
CA GLU A 203 3.74 -1.04 8.28
C GLU A 203 3.68 0.46 7.97
N THR A 204 2.84 1.21 8.70
CA THR A 204 2.63 2.65 8.51
C THR A 204 3.65 3.53 9.23
N GLU A 205 4.84 3.03 9.57
CA GLU A 205 5.87 3.81 10.28
C GLU A 205 6.12 5.17 9.62
N TYR A 206 6.30 5.16 8.29
CA TYR A 206 6.56 6.36 7.49
C TYR A 206 5.33 6.89 6.76
N LEU A 207 4.13 6.41 7.10
CA LEU A 207 2.89 6.88 6.49
C LEU A 207 2.15 7.80 7.45
N ILE A 208 1.55 8.84 6.90
CA ILE A 208 0.71 9.80 7.62
C ILE A 208 -0.69 9.80 7.01
N ASN A 209 -1.69 9.90 7.87
CA ASN A 209 -3.07 10.13 7.47
C ASN A 209 -3.30 11.65 7.47
N VAL A 210 -3.69 12.16 6.31
CA VAL A 210 -3.80 13.60 6.01
C VAL A 210 -5.25 13.93 5.74
N LYS A 211 -5.69 15.12 6.13
CA LYS A 211 -7.06 15.58 5.91
C LYS A 211 -7.24 16.14 4.51
N LEU A 212 -8.46 16.02 3.97
CA LEU A 212 -8.80 16.53 2.65
C LEU A 212 -8.50 18.04 2.48
N GLN A 213 -8.65 18.84 3.55
CA GLN A 213 -8.32 20.27 3.53
C GLN A 213 -6.84 20.55 3.23
N ASP A 214 -5.93 19.62 3.53
CA ASP A 214 -4.52 19.79 3.19
C ASP A 214 -4.27 19.48 1.71
N ALA A 215 -5.02 18.55 1.10
CA ALA A 215 -4.96 18.32 -0.34
C ALA A 215 -5.53 19.51 -1.16
N GLU A 216 -6.46 20.26 -0.59
CA GLU A 216 -6.97 21.51 -1.18
C GLU A 216 -5.87 22.58 -1.22
N LYS A 217 -5.11 22.73 -0.13
CA LYS A 217 -3.94 23.64 -0.08
C LYS A 217 -2.80 23.19 -1.01
N ASP A 218 -2.74 21.90 -1.31
CA ASP A 218 -1.77 21.32 -2.24
C ASP A 218 -2.19 21.53 -3.72
N GLU A 219 -3.33 22.20 -3.99
CA GLU A 219 -3.89 22.49 -5.32
C GLU A 219 -4.15 21.23 -6.17
N VAL A 220 -4.23 20.07 -5.52
CA VAL A 220 -4.43 18.78 -6.18
C VAL A 220 -5.88 18.60 -6.63
N LEU A 221 -6.83 19.10 -5.84
CA LEU A 221 -8.26 18.85 -6.04
C LEU A 221 -8.84 19.57 -7.26
N GLU A 222 -8.28 20.71 -7.66
CA GLU A 222 -8.76 21.47 -8.83
C GLU A 222 -8.62 20.68 -10.13
N ASN A 223 -7.62 19.80 -10.18
CA ASN A 223 -7.33 18.94 -11.33
C ASN A 223 -8.13 17.63 -11.32
N LEU A 224 -8.86 17.35 -10.24
CA LEU A 224 -9.71 16.17 -10.12
C LEU A 224 -11.13 16.57 -10.51
N VAL A 225 -11.47 16.30 -11.77
CA VAL A 225 -12.77 16.66 -12.34
C VAL A 225 -13.89 15.91 -11.63
N SER A 226 -14.88 16.64 -11.14
CA SER A 226 -16.14 16.14 -10.59
C SER A 226 -17.10 15.66 -11.68
#